data_AF-A0AA90GNP7-F1
#
_entry.id   AF-A0AA90GNP7-F1
#
_cell.length_a   1.000
_cell.length_b   1.000
_cell.length_c   1.000
_cell.angle_alpha   90.00
_cell.angle_beta   90.00
_cell.angle_gamma   90.00
#
_symmetry.space_group_name_H-M   'P 1'
#
loop_
_entity.id
_entity.type
_entity.pdbx_description
1 polymer ?
#
loop_
_entity_poly.entity_id
_entity_poly.type
_entity_poly.pdbx_seq_one_letter_code
_entity_poly.pdbx_strand_id
1 'polypeptide(L)' 'MANVLIRNLPAEVHRALKVRAALNDRSTDAEIREILTAAVQPLELEEIGREVGLSESDKKTE' A
#
# COMPACT_ATOMS: atom_id res chain seq x y z
N MET A 1 7.46 -10.44 6.35
CA MET A 1 6.26 -9.81 5.77
C MET A 1 6.27 -8.35 6.19
N ALA A 2 6.11 -7.41 5.25
CA ALA A 2 6.01 -5.99 5.61
C ALA A 2 4.58 -5.69 6.08
N ASN A 3 4.44 -4.89 7.15
CA ASN A 3 3.15 -4.44 7.66
C ASN A 3 3.08 -2.91 7.54
N VAL A 4 1.93 -2.39 7.11
CA VAL A 4 1.70 -0.95 6.94
C VAL A 4 0.54 -0.53 7.83
N LEU A 5 0.79 0.41 8.73
CA LEU A 5 -0.22 1.00 9.61
C LEU A 5 -0.59 2.39 9.11
N ILE A 6 -1.80 2.55 8.57
CA ILE A 6 -2.33 3.84 8.15
C ILE A 6 -3.09 4.46 9.33
N ARG A 7 -2.58 5.57 9.86
CA ARG A 7 -3.22 6.31 10.97
C ARG A 7 -4.06 7.47 10.43
N ASN A 8 -5.11 7.83 11.16
CA ASN A 8 -5.98 8.97 10.87
C ASN A 8 -6.65 8.91 9.48
N LEU A 9 -6.98 7.71 8.99
CA LEU A 9 -7.72 7.57 7.74
C LEU A 9 -9.14 8.14 7.89
N PRO A 10 -9.57 9.08 7.03
CA PRO A 10 -10.93 9.59 7.09
C PRO A 10 -11.95 8.46 7.01
N ALA A 11 -13.00 8.55 7.84
CA ALA A 11 -14.00 7.49 7.94
C ALA A 11 -14.71 7.20 6.61
N GLU A 12 -14.88 8.22 5.76
CA GLU A 12 -15.43 8.09 4.41
C GLU A 12 -14.55 7.22 3.50
N VAL A 13 -13.23 7.39 3.57
CA VAL A 13 -12.27 6.60 2.78
C VAL A 13 -12.27 5.15 3.25
N HIS A 14 -12.29 4.93 4.57
CA HIS A 14 -12.41 3.58 5.12
C HIS A 14 -13.70 2.88 4.68
N ARG A 15 -14.84 3.60 4.65
CA ARG A 15 -16.11 3.06 4.14
C ARG A 15 -16.04 2.75 2.65
N ALA A 16 -15.49 3.64 1.84
CA ALA A 16 -15.33 3.43 0.41
C ALA A 16 -14.46 2.20 0.12
N LEU A 17 -13.34 2.03 0.84
CA LEU A 17 -12.48 0.85 0.75
C LEU A 17 -13.23 -0.44 1.13
N LYS A 18 -14.03 -0.41 2.20
CA LYS A 18 -14.82 -1.58 2.62
C LYS A 18 -15.87 -1.97 1.58
N VAL A 19 -16.57 -0.99 0.99
CA VAL A 19 -17.53 -1.24 -0.09
C VAL A 19 -16.83 -1.82 -1.32
N ARG A 20 -15.70 -1.23 -1.73
CA ARG A 20 -14.91 -1.72 -2.86
C ARG A 20 -14.39 -3.14 -2.64
N ALA A 21 -13.93 -3.46 -1.44
CA ALA A 21 -13.50 -4.80 -1.07
C ALA A 21 -14.65 -5.83 -1.18
N ALA A 22 -15.85 -5.48 -0.71
CA ALA A 22 -17.03 -6.32 -0.84
C ALA A 22 -17.45 -6.54 -2.32
N LEU A 23 -17.29 -5.53 -3.18
CA LEU A 23 -17.55 -5.66 -4.62
C LEU A 23 -16.56 -6.62 -5.32
N ASN A 24 -15.33 -6.71 -4.81
CA ASN A 24 -14.27 -7.56 -5.34
C ASN A 24 -14.15 -8.91 -4.59
N ASP A 25 -15.14 -9.26 -3.75
CA ASP A 25 -15.18 -10.49 -2.95
C ASP A 25 -13.91 -10.75 -2.13
N ARG A 26 -13.35 -9.69 -1.53
CA ARG A 26 -12.11 -9.77 -0.74
C ARG A 26 -12.19 -8.95 0.54
N SER A 27 -11.23 -9.19 1.45
CA SER A 27 -11.11 -8.38 2.67
C SER A 27 -10.61 -6.97 2.35
N THR A 28 -10.88 -6.01 3.25
CA THR A 28 -10.39 -4.63 3.10
C THR A 28 -8.87 -4.58 2.97
N ASP A 29 -8.14 -5.39 3.74
CA ASP A 29 -6.68 -5.45 3.67
C ASP A 29 -6.18 -6.04 2.34
N ALA A 30 -6.90 -7.01 1.77
CA ALA A 30 -6.59 -7.53 0.45
C ALA A 30 -6.85 -6.49 -0.64
N GLU A 31 -7.95 -5.74 -0.54
CA GLU A 31 -8.24 -4.61 -1.43
C GLU A 31 -7.15 -3.53 -1.35
N ILE A 32 -6.73 -3.13 -0.15
CA ILE A 32 -5.68 -2.14 0.05
C ILE A 32 -4.36 -2.61 -0.58
N ARG A 33 -3.99 -3.88 -0.34
CA ARG A 33 -2.77 -4.46 -0.92
C ARG A 33 -2.80 -4.38 -2.44
N GLU A 34 -3.93 -4.72 -3.04
CA GLU A 34 -4.10 -4.77 -4.49
C GLU A 34 -4.12 -3.37 -5.11
N ILE A 35 -4.73 -2.40 -4.45
CA ILE A 35 -4.64 -0.98 -4.85
C ILE A 35 -3.19 -0.51 -4.82
N LEU A 36 -2.45 -0.82 -3.75
CA LEU A 36 -1.04 -0.45 -3.64
C LEU A 36 -0.19 -1.15 -4.71
N THR A 37 -0.40 -2.45 -4.95
CA THR A 37 0.29 -3.21 -6.00
C THR A 37 0.03 -2.62 -7.39
N ALA A 38 -1.22 -2.31 -7.72
CA ALA A 38 -1.59 -1.71 -9.00
C ALA A 38 -1.02 -0.30 -9.15
N ALA A 39 -0.99 0.49 -8.08
CA ALA A 39 -0.43 1.83 -8.08
C ALA A 39 1.10 1.84 -8.29
N VAL A 40 1.80 0.74 -7.97
CA VAL A 40 3.26 0.62 -8.13
C VAL A 40 3.71 -0.20 -9.36
N GLN A 41 2.80 -0.67 -10.22
CA GLN A 41 3.17 -1.41 -11.43
C GLN A 41 2.97 -0.56 -12.71
N PRO A 42 3.93 -0.54 -13.66
CA PRO A 42 5.26 -1.14 -13.64
C PRO A 42 6.29 -0.11 -13.16
N LEU A 43 5.98 0.69 -12.14
CA LEU A 43 6.94 1.66 -11.64
C LEU A 43 8.21 0.88 -11.27
N GLU A 44 9.31 1.20 -11.95
CA GLU A 44 10.62 0.72 -11.55
C GLU A 44 10.83 1.23 -10.13
N LEU A 45 10.52 0.38 -9.15
CA LEU A 45 10.63 0.70 -7.72
C LEU A 45 12.07 1.18 -7.39
N GLU A 46 13.03 0.81 -8.23
CA GLU A 46 14.42 1.28 -8.21
C GLU A 46 14.58 2.76 -8.59
N GLU A 47 13.76 3.32 -9.48
CA GLU A 47 13.81 4.74 -9.86
C GLU A 47 13.18 5.62 -8.78
N ILE A 48 12.00 5.24 -8.27
CA ILE A 48 11.37 5.98 -7.17
C ILE A 48 12.22 5.90 -5.91
N GLY A 49 12.71 4.72 -5.51
CA GLY A 49 13.57 4.57 -4.32
C GLY A 49 14.82 5.46 -4.39
N ARG A 50 15.40 5.63 -5.59
CA ARG A 50 16.51 6.55 -5.85
C ARG A 50 16.09 8.02 -5.77
N GLU A 51 14.91 8.38 -6.27
CA GLU A 51 14.41 9.76 -6.28
C GLU A 51 14.00 10.26 -4.88
N VAL A 52 13.42 9.39 -4.03
CA VAL A 52 13.06 9.72 -2.64
C VAL A 52 14.17 9.46 -1.61
N GLY A 53 15.38 9.09 -2.04
CA GLY A 53 16.54 8.90 -1.15
C GLY A 53 16.47 7.67 -0.25
N LEU A 54 15.59 6.71 -0.56
CA LEU A 54 15.52 5.40 0.08
C LEU A 54 16.66 4.54 -0.47
N SER A 55 17.87 4.74 0.06
CA SER A 55 18.98 3.85 -0.22
C SER A 55 18.75 2.51 0.48
N GLU A 56 19.19 1.41 -0.14
CA GLU A 56 19.13 0.03 0.37
C GLU A 56 19.73 -0.15 1.80
N SER A 57 20.39 0.87 2.33
CA SER A 57 20.92 1.01 3.68
C SER A 57 19.84 1.02 4.78
N ASP A 58 18.58 1.32 4.47
CA ASP A 58 17.48 1.38 5.45
C ASP A 58 16.78 0.02 5.69
N LYS A 59 17.41 -1.08 5.28
CA LYS A 59 17.03 -2.42 5.74
C LYS A 59 17.44 -2.59 7.19
N LYS A 60 16.69 -2.00 8.12
CA LYS A 60 16.78 -2.30 9.54
C LYS A 60 16.24 -3.72 9.75
N THR A 61 17.16 -4.68 9.77
CA THR A 61 16.94 -6.06 10.18
C THR A 61 16.49 -6.06 11.64
N GLU A 62 15.26 -6.50 11.91
CA GLU A 62 14.85 -7.09 13.19
C GLU A 62 13.80 -8.18 12.93
#